data_AF-A0A382ICX7-F1
#
_entry.id   AF-A0A382ICX7-F1
#
_cell.length_a   1.000
_cell.length_b   1.000
_cell.length_c   1.000
_cell.angle_alpha   90.00
_cell.angle_beta   90.00
_cell.angle_gamma   90.00
#
_symmetry.space_group_name_H-M   'P 1'
#
loop_
_entity.id
_entity.type
_entity.pdbx_description
1 polymer ?
#
loop_
_entity_poly.entity_id
_entity_poly.type
_entity_poly.pdbx_seq_one_letter_code
_entity_poly.pdbx_strand_id
1 'polypeptide(L)'
;VIFLNIVSYYTVAYLSSFLSHRLRIVKEELVRASINLDEQRAFNRNIVQNMGNGLITTNLGGMITLINPAARVLAGYSIEESLEKPV
;
A
#
# COMPACT_ATOMS: atom_id res chain seq x y z
N VAL A 1 36.39 24.03 31.73
CA VAL A 1 36.42 22.81 30.88
C VAL A 1 35.38 21.78 31.31
N ILE A 2 35.35 21.32 32.57
CA ILE A 2 34.42 20.27 33.05
C ILE A 2 32.93 20.62 32.86
N PHE A 3 32.51 21.84 33.19
CA PHE A 3 31.11 22.29 33.02
C PHE A 3 30.61 22.18 31.58
N LEU A 4 31.45 22.59 30.61
CA LEU A 4 31.11 22.53 29.19
C LEU A 4 30.89 21.09 28.73
N ASN A 5 31.76 20.16 29.17
CA ASN A 5 31.61 18.74 28.86
C ASN A 5 30.30 18.17 29.44
N ILE A 6 29.95 18.50 30.67
CA ILE A 6 28.70 18.04 31.30
C ILE A 6 27.49 18.52 30.48
N VAL A 7 27.45 19.80 30.10
CA VAL A 7 26.37 20.35 29.27
C VAL A 7 26.33 19.66 27.90
N SER A 8 27.48 19.40 27.27
CA SER A 8 27.54 18.67 26.00
C SER A 8 26.98 17.25 26.14
N TYR A 9 27.35 16.50 27.18
CA TYR A 9 26.83 15.15 27.41
C TYR A 9 25.32 15.14 27.64
N TYR A 10 24.80 16.05 28.48
CA TYR A 10 23.35 16.16 28.70
C TYR A 10 22.60 16.53 27.42
N THR A 11 23.16 17.42 26.60
CA THR A 11 22.55 17.82 25.33
C THR A 11 22.48 16.64 24.36
N VAL A 12 23.57 15.89 24.23
CA VAL A 12 23.61 14.68 23.39
C VAL A 12 22.61 13.64 23.92
N ALA A 13 22.62 13.35 25.22
CA ALA A 13 21.68 12.39 25.81
C ALA A 13 20.22 12.80 25.59
N TYR A 14 19.90 14.08 25.77
CA TYR A 14 18.57 14.63 25.53
C TYR A 14 18.16 14.48 24.07
N LEU A 15 19.02 14.87 23.12
CA LEU A 15 18.74 14.76 21.68
C LEU A 15 18.63 13.30 21.23
N SER A 16 19.50 12.42 21.72
CA SER A 16 19.44 10.98 21.42
C SER A 16 18.15 10.36 21.93
N SER A 17 17.74 10.70 23.16
CA SER A 17 16.47 10.26 23.74
C SER A 17 15.28 10.77 22.92
N PHE A 18 15.27 12.07 22.62
CA PHE A 18 14.23 12.70 21.81
C PHE A 18 14.13 12.06 20.42
N LEU A 19 15.25 11.90 19.72
CA LEU A 19 15.27 11.34 18.37
C LEU A 19 14.84 9.86 18.36
N SER A 20 15.33 9.06 19.33
CA SER A 20 14.93 7.66 19.46
C SER A 20 13.43 7.53 19.72
N HIS A 21 12.89 8.37 20.60
CA HIS A 21 11.46 8.40 20.90
C HIS A 21 10.62 8.82 19.69
N ARG A 22 11.01 9.91 19.00
CA ARG A 22 10.33 10.37 17.78
C ARG A 22 10.36 9.32 16.68
N LEU A 23 11.51 8.69 16.45
CA LEU A 23 11.67 7.66 15.44
C LEU A 23 10.77 6.45 15.72
N ARG A 24 10.62 6.06 16.99
CA ARG A 24 9.73 4.97 17.39
C ARG A 24 8.27 5.29 17.07
N ILE A 25 7.81 6.49 17.44
CA ILE A 25 6.42 6.93 17.19
C ILE A 25 6.13 6.93 15.69
N VAL A 26 6.97 7.60 14.89
CA VAL A 26 6.77 7.70 13.44
C VAL A 26 6.78 6.32 12.80
N LYS A 27 7.67 5.42 13.25
CA LYS A 27 7.70 4.04 12.75
C LYS A 27 6.38 3.31 13.04
N GLU A 28 5.85 3.43 14.26
CA GLU A 28 4.57 2.81 14.61
C GLU A 28 3.41 3.38 13.80
N GLU A 29 3.36 4.69 13.59
CA GLU A 29 2.36 5.34 12.74
C GLU A 29 2.45 4.88 11.29
N LEU A 30 3.66 4.80 10.73
CA LEU A 30 3.89 4.30 9.36
C LEU A 30 3.43 2.85 9.20
N VAL A 31 3.73 1.97 10.16
CA VAL A 31 3.27 0.58 10.12
C VAL A 31 1.74 0.52 10.16
N ARG A 32 1.09 1.29 11.05
CA ARG A 32 -0.38 1.34 11.13
C ARG A 32 -1.01 1.85 9.84
N ALA A 33 -0.45 2.90 9.24
CA ALA A 33 -0.92 3.44 7.98
C ALA A 33 -0.77 2.43 6.84
N SER A 34 0.35 1.71 6.78
CA SER A 34 0.57 0.63 5.79
C SER A 34 -0.47 -0.47 5.93
N ILE A 35 -0.70 -0.97 7.15
CA ILE A 35 -1.69 -2.02 7.41
C ILE A 35 -3.09 -1.57 6.97
N ASN A 36 -3.49 -0.34 7.30
CA ASN A 36 -4.79 0.18 6.92
C ASN A 36 -4.94 0.24 5.38
N LEU A 37 -3.93 0.72 4.67
CA LEU A 37 -3.94 0.74 3.20
C LEU A 37 -4.01 -0.67 2.60
N ASP A 38 -3.31 -1.63 3.20
CA ASP A 38 -3.34 -3.02 2.74
C ASP A 38 -4.72 -3.64 2.96
N GLU A 39 -5.37 -3.39 4.10
CA GLU A 39 -6.74 -3.82 4.38
C GLU A 39 -7.73 -3.20 3.39
N GLN A 40 -7.64 -1.90 3.13
CA GLN A 40 -8.48 -1.22 2.13
C GLN A 40 -8.30 -1.82 0.73
N ARG A 41 -7.06 -2.09 0.32
CA ARG A 41 -6.75 -2.71 -0.97
C ARG A 41 -7.26 -4.15 -1.04
N ALA A 42 -7.11 -4.93 0.04
CA ALA A 42 -7.59 -6.29 0.13
C ALA A 42 -9.12 -6.35 0.04
N PHE A 43 -9.81 -5.45 0.74
CA PHE A 43 -11.26 -5.33 0.69
C PHE A 43 -11.75 -4.97 -0.71
N ASN A 44 -11.17 -3.94 -1.33
CA ASN A 44 -11.53 -3.54 -2.68
C ASN A 44 -11.29 -4.68 -3.69
N ARG A 45 -10.14 -5.36 -3.60
CA ARG A 45 -9.84 -6.54 -4.41
C ARG A 45 -10.87 -7.64 -4.18
N ASN A 46 -11.24 -7.91 -2.93
CA ASN A 46 -12.22 -8.93 -2.60
C ASN A 46 -13.60 -8.61 -3.21
N ILE A 47 -14.05 -7.35 -3.12
CA ILE A 47 -15.30 -6.92 -3.77
C ILE A 47 -15.22 -7.18 -5.26
N VAL A 48 -14.18 -6.68 -5.93
CA VAL A 48 -14.05 -6.82 -7.40
C VAL A 48 -14.03 -8.29 -7.81
N GLN A 49 -13.32 -9.14 -7.08
CA GLN A 49 -13.18 -10.56 -7.39
C GLN A 49 -14.47 -11.36 -7.13
N ASN A 50 -15.27 -10.99 -6.13
CA ASN A 50 -16.48 -11.73 -5.75
C ASN A 50 -17.78 -11.11 -6.27
N MET A 51 -17.73 -9.94 -6.90
CA MET A 51 -18.90 -9.32 -7.51
C MET A 51 -19.43 -10.18 -8.67
N GLY A 52 -20.73 -10.46 -8.67
CA GLY A 52 -21.39 -11.28 -9.70
C GLY A 52 -21.48 -10.63 -11.08
N ASN A 53 -21.27 -9.31 -11.16
CA ASN A 53 -21.23 -8.57 -12.40
C ASN A 53 -19.81 -8.60 -12.99
N GLY A 54 -19.72 -8.67 -14.32
CA GLY A 54 -18.44 -8.54 -15.00
C GLY A 54 -17.87 -7.12 -14.90
N LEU A 55 -16.60 -6.99 -14.51
CA LEU A 55 -15.82 -5.77 -14.53
C LEU A 55 -14.59 -5.95 -15.41
N ILE A 56 -14.48 -5.10 -16.44
CA ILE A 56 -13.29 -4.96 -17.30
C ILE A 56 -12.83 -3.50 -17.19
N THR A 57 -11.55 -3.28 -16.95
CA THR A 57 -10.92 -1.95 -17.01
C THR A 57 -9.89 -1.96 -18.12
N THR A 58 -9.82 -0.88 -18.89
CA THR A 58 -8.84 -0.70 -19.96
C THR A 58 -7.99 0.55 -19.74
N ASN A 59 -6.84 0.62 -20.39
CA ASN A 59 -6.08 1.86 -20.51
C ASN A 59 -6.63 2.74 -21.64
N LEU A 60 -6.07 3.94 -21.82
CA LEU A 60 -6.47 4.87 -22.88
C LEU A 60 -6.27 4.33 -24.30
N GLY A 61 -5.44 3.29 -24.47
CA GLY A 61 -5.21 2.58 -25.72
C GLY A 61 -6.11 1.37 -25.95
N GLY A 62 -7.11 1.13 -25.08
CA GLY A 62 -8.06 0.03 -25.20
C GLY A 62 -7.57 -1.32 -24.68
N MET A 63 -6.36 -1.42 -24.14
CA MET A 63 -5.82 -2.67 -23.60
C MET A 63 -6.39 -2.96 -22.21
N ILE A 64 -6.85 -4.18 -21.98
CA ILE A 64 -7.41 -4.61 -20.70
C ILE A 64 -6.31 -4.60 -19.61
N THR A 65 -6.56 -3.85 -18.53
CA THR A 65 -5.68 -3.75 -17.36
C THR A 65 -6.22 -4.51 -16.15
N LEU A 66 -7.52 -4.80 -16.12
CA LEU A 66 -8.15 -5.59 -15.08
C LEU A 66 -9.37 -6.33 -15.64
N ILE A 67 -9.51 -7.60 -15.28
CA ILE A 67 -10.72 -8.39 -15.55
C ILE A 67 -11.07 -9.21 -14.31
N ASN A 68 -12.31 -9.09 -13.82
CA ASN A 68 -12.75 -9.89 -12.68
C ASN A 68 -13.26 -11.29 -13.11
N PRO A 69 -13.43 -12.26 -12.19
CA PRO A 69 -13.87 -13.62 -12.53
C PRO A 69 -15.21 -13.66 -13.26
N ALA A 70 -16.18 -12.86 -12.84
CA ALA A 70 -17.49 -12.78 -13.51
C ALA A 70 -17.35 -12.32 -14.98
N ALA A 71 -16.50 -11.32 -15.26
CA ALA A 71 -16.26 -10.85 -16.63
C ALA A 71 -15.57 -11.92 -17.47
N ARG A 72 -14.65 -12.72 -16.90
CA ARG A 72 -14.04 -13.85 -17.64
C ARG A 72 -15.06 -14.89 -18.05
N VAL A 73 -15.97 -15.25 -17.15
CA VAL A 73 -17.05 -16.21 -17.43
C VAL A 73 -17.99 -15.67 -18.51
N LEU A 74 -18.35 -14.39 -18.44
CA LEU A 74 -19.24 -13.75 -19.41
C LEU A 74 -18.58 -13.54 -20.79
N ALA A 75 -17.30 -13.19 -20.81
CA ALA A 75 -16.55 -12.94 -22.05
C ALA A 75 -16.03 -14.22 -22.71
N GLY A 76 -15.98 -15.34 -21.98
CA GLY A 76 -15.53 -16.64 -22.49
C GLY A 76 -14.01 -16.76 -22.67
N TYR A 77 -13.21 -15.88 -22.05
CA TYR A 77 -11.75 -15.85 -22.16
C TYR A 77 -11.04 -16.26 -20.86
N SER A 78 -9.89 -16.93 -21.00
CA SER A 78 -8.97 -17.27 -19.89
C SER A 78 -8.15 -16.04 -19.40
N ILE A 79 -7.51 -16.11 -18.22
CA ILE A 79 -6.67 -15.00 -17.69
C ILE A 79 -5.55 -14.65 -18.68
N GLU A 80 -4.91 -15.68 -19.23
CA GLU A 80 -3.78 -15.52 -20.13
C GLU A 80 -4.19 -14.90 -21.47
N GLU A 81 -5.41 -15.13 -21.95
CA GLU A 81 -5.89 -14.57 -23.23
C GLU A 81 -6.47 -13.15 -23.12
N SER A 82 -6.79 -12.69 -21.92
CA SER A 82 -7.49 -11.42 -21.69
C SER A 82 -6.57 -10.25 -21.37
N LEU A 83 -5.33 -10.50 -20.93
CA LEU A 83 -4.37 -9.43 -20.56
C LEU A 83 -3.64 -8.78 -21.75
N GLU A 84 -3.87 -9.22 -22.99
CA GLU A 84 -3.17 -8.72 -24.18
C GLU A 84 -4.10 -8.40 -25.37
N LYS A 85 -5.42 -8.41 -25.17
CA LYS A 85 -6.38 -8.10 -26.23
C LYS A 85 -7.00 -6.71 -26.05
N PRO A 86 -7.07 -5.90 -27.13
CA PRO A 86 -7.90 -4.71 -27.12
C PRO A 86 -9.38 -5.09 -26.98
N VAL A 87 -10.14 -4.27 -26.25
CA VAL A 87 -11.61 -4.35 -26.20
C VAL A 87 -12.20 -3.77 -27.48
#